data_AF-B7S223-F1
#
_entry.id   AF-B7S223-F1
#
_cell.length_a   1.000
_cell.length_b   1.000
_cell.length_c   1.000
_cell.angle_alpha   90.00
_cell.angle_beta   90.00
_cell.angle_gamma   90.00
#
_symmetry.space_group_name_H-M   'P 1'
#
loop_
_entity.id
_entity.type
_entity.pdbx_description
1 polymer ?
#
loop_
_entity_poly.entity_id
_entity_poly.type
_entity_poly.pdbx_seq_one_letter_code
_entity_poly.pdbx_strand_id
1 'polypeptide(L)'
;MLPALRSWANITLLDLPCLAPGLASAPVSLNSLLEGIFTHSPERAVYMGWSLGGQLALELATMQPDRVAALVTLCSTPCFLEQDGWPGMPAPTLQQFSEAFVADPPAGLRRFDSLQAAGAARPRSLMRSLHALRNDQSSGYLEAGLDWLACLDQRSCCSELTQPQLHLYGDNDDLLAADLAQSMAKLLESVPRAVVGFIEGASHVAPLEQGRAISDSLFHFLQNAERLSASNSTAEPMAKSDVAQSFSRAAQQYDSVASLQRDVGTALLSRLGKLPRQPEIIVDLGSGTGYFCPELVGRFPEADYLGLDLAEGMVRFSRQQHPGARAWMVADAETLPLATESVDLIFSSLALQWCHRPELLFSELGRVLRPGGRCVFTSLGPNTLKELRSSWAAVDQHQHVNTFLPAAALIEATSQHGNLTLAVHEQVYRMEYGKVSELLHELKTLGAHNVNRNRPSGLTGRRVLQGMMRAYEYWREGEVLPATYQVYFGVLEKT
;
A
#
# COMPACT_ATOMS: atom_id res chain seq x y z
N MET A 1 -1.29 5.88 -9.90
CA MET A 1 0.01 5.15 -9.76
C MET A 1 0.12 4.33 -8.48
N LEU A 2 -0.07 4.93 -7.29
CA LEU A 2 0.22 4.29 -6.00
C LEU A 2 -0.35 2.89 -5.78
N PRO A 3 -1.62 2.57 -6.14
CA PRO A 3 -2.14 1.22 -5.95
C PRO A 3 -1.35 0.14 -6.70
N ALA A 4 -0.81 0.46 -7.88
CA ALA A 4 0.00 -0.46 -8.67
C ALA A 4 1.38 -0.69 -8.03
N LEU A 5 2.04 0.39 -7.60
CA LEU A 5 3.34 0.32 -6.93
C LEU A 5 3.26 -0.44 -5.59
N ARG A 6 2.20 -0.22 -4.81
CA ARG A 6 1.99 -0.89 -3.51
C ARG A 6 1.81 -2.40 -3.63
N SER A 7 1.59 -2.93 -4.83
CA SER A 7 1.54 -4.37 -5.03
C SER A 7 2.90 -5.07 -4.96
N TRP A 8 4.02 -4.33 -5.07
CA TRP A 8 5.37 -4.92 -5.09
C TRP A 8 6.48 -4.04 -4.47
N ALA A 9 6.22 -2.78 -4.12
CA ALA A 9 7.21 -1.86 -3.54
C ALA A 9 6.78 -1.30 -2.18
N ASN A 10 7.71 -1.13 -1.23
CA ASN A 10 7.50 -0.32 -0.02
C ASN A 10 7.57 1.15 -0.42
N ILE A 11 6.52 1.93 -0.15
CA ILE A 11 6.44 3.32 -0.60
C ILE A 11 6.37 4.25 0.61
N THR A 12 7.39 5.08 0.75
CA THR A 12 7.34 6.28 1.58
C THR A 12 6.88 7.44 0.71
N LEU A 13 5.74 8.04 1.05
CA LEU A 13 5.26 9.25 0.39
C LEU A 13 5.79 10.46 1.14
N LEU A 14 6.42 11.36 0.40
CA LEU A 14 6.92 12.63 0.89
C LEU A 14 6.14 13.73 0.17
N ASP A 15 5.12 14.28 0.81
CA ASP A 15 4.43 15.43 0.25
C ASP A 15 5.36 16.65 0.38
N LEU A 16 5.80 17.21 -0.74
CA LEU A 16 6.62 18.43 -0.75
C LEU A 16 5.72 19.60 -1.18
N PRO A 17 5.51 20.62 -0.33
CA PRO A 17 6.17 20.96 0.93
C PRO A 17 5.19 20.78 2.10
N CYS A 18 4.68 19.56 2.26
CA CYS A 18 3.98 19.08 3.44
C CYS A 18 4.81 17.92 4.00
N LEU A 19 6.05 18.23 4.39
CA LEU A 19 6.77 17.37 5.33
C LEU A 19 5.80 17.05 6.47
N ALA A 20 5.83 15.80 6.92
CA ALA A 20 4.96 15.18 7.91
C ALA A 20 4.35 16.16 8.95
N PRO A 21 3.12 15.90 9.45
CA PRO A 21 2.50 16.74 10.48
C PRO A 21 3.53 17.13 11.57
N GLY A 22 3.90 18.42 11.64
CA GLY A 22 4.86 18.92 12.64
C GLY A 22 6.02 19.80 12.16
N LEU A 23 6.31 19.93 10.85
CA LEU A 23 7.35 20.84 10.35
C LEU A 23 6.80 22.24 10.06
N ALA A 24 7.03 23.17 10.98
CA ALA A 24 6.52 24.54 10.94
C ALA A 24 7.25 25.44 9.92
N SER A 25 6.46 26.10 9.07
CA SER A 25 6.52 27.48 8.52
C SER A 25 7.82 28.32 8.48
N ALA A 26 9.00 27.75 8.24
CA ALA A 26 10.22 28.53 7.94
C ALA A 26 10.45 28.63 6.41
N PRO A 27 11.14 29.67 5.89
CA PRO A 27 11.57 29.69 4.50
C PRO A 27 12.56 28.55 4.27
N VAL A 28 12.15 27.56 3.49
CA VAL A 28 12.93 26.34 3.29
C VAL A 28 13.96 26.59 2.20
N SER A 29 15.23 26.58 2.59
CA SER A 29 16.32 26.45 1.62
C SER A 29 16.26 25.06 0.97
N LEU A 30 16.72 24.93 -0.27
CA LEU A 30 16.81 23.64 -0.94
C LEU A 30 17.54 22.59 -0.08
N ASN A 31 18.69 22.94 0.49
CA ASN A 31 19.46 22.03 1.35
C ASN A 31 18.66 21.54 2.56
N SER A 32 17.95 22.45 3.26
CA SER A 32 17.12 22.06 4.41
C SER A 32 15.98 21.12 4.02
N LEU A 33 15.41 21.28 2.81
CA LEU A 33 14.42 20.34 2.29
C LEU A 33 15.01 18.95 2.06
N LEU A 34 16.16 18.90 1.39
CA LEU A 34 16.84 17.65 1.06
C LEU A 34 17.27 16.89 2.33
N GLU A 35 17.80 17.60 3.32
CA GLU A 35 18.11 17.04 4.65
C GLU A 35 16.86 16.49 5.33
N GLY A 36 15.75 17.23 5.30
CA GLY A 36 14.47 16.77 5.85
C GLY A 36 13.96 15.50 5.18
N ILE A 37 14.11 15.38 3.85
CA ILE A 37 13.79 14.16 3.11
C ILE A 37 14.68 13.01 3.58
N PHE A 38 15.98 13.24 3.73
CA PHE A 38 16.93 12.23 4.18
C PHE A 38 16.66 11.73 5.60
N THR A 39 16.21 12.58 6.51
CA THR A 39 15.83 12.19 7.87
C THR A 39 14.66 11.21 7.90
N HIS A 40 13.72 11.33 6.95
CA HIS A 40 12.50 10.51 6.91
C HIS A 40 12.58 9.37 5.88
N SER A 41 13.71 9.21 5.20
CA SER A 41 13.94 8.16 4.22
C SER A 41 14.74 7.00 4.81
N PRO A 42 14.54 5.76 4.34
CA PRO A 42 15.41 4.63 4.67
C PRO A 42 16.89 4.94 4.40
N GLU A 43 17.81 4.26 5.09
CA GLU A 43 19.27 4.46 4.94
C GLU A 43 19.70 4.47 3.46
N ARG A 44 19.13 3.55 2.66
CA ARG A 44 19.29 3.53 1.21
C ARG A 44 17.97 3.25 0.52
N ALA A 45 17.57 4.09 -0.43
CA ALA A 45 16.25 4.01 -1.08
C ALA A 45 16.30 4.31 -2.59
N VAL A 46 15.26 3.90 -3.31
CA VAL A 46 15.00 4.40 -4.67
C VAL A 46 14.26 5.72 -4.55
N TYR A 47 14.82 6.79 -5.11
CA TYR A 47 14.19 8.11 -5.10
C TYR A 47 13.47 8.35 -6.41
N MET A 48 12.18 8.66 -6.31
CA MET A 48 11.29 8.84 -7.44
C MET A 48 10.58 10.19 -7.32
N GLY A 49 10.73 11.03 -8.34
CA GLY A 49 10.17 12.36 -8.35
C GLY A 49 9.38 12.67 -9.61
N TRP A 50 8.27 13.39 -9.47
CA TRP A 50 7.46 13.88 -10.59
C TRP A 50 7.66 15.39 -10.74
N SER A 51 7.83 15.89 -11.96
CA SER A 51 8.01 17.32 -12.25
C SER A 51 9.18 17.91 -11.43
N LEU A 52 8.99 19.02 -10.71
CA LEU A 52 9.99 19.56 -9.77
C LEU A 52 10.53 18.50 -8.79
N GLY A 53 9.69 17.57 -8.32
CA GLY A 53 10.15 16.48 -7.47
C GLY A 53 11.23 15.61 -8.12
N GLY A 54 11.26 15.51 -9.45
CA GLY A 54 12.33 14.83 -10.19
C GLY A 54 13.66 15.58 -10.12
N GLN A 55 13.64 16.92 -10.20
CA GLN A 55 14.84 17.74 -9.94
C GLN A 55 15.31 17.61 -8.51
N LEU A 56 14.39 17.54 -7.54
CA LEU A 56 14.77 17.30 -6.14
C LEU A 56 15.37 15.89 -5.95
N ALA A 57 14.86 14.87 -6.64
CA ALA A 57 15.45 13.53 -6.62
C ALA A 57 16.87 13.50 -7.20
N LEU A 58 17.14 14.29 -8.24
CA LEU A 58 18.47 14.50 -8.80
C LEU A 58 19.41 15.19 -7.80
N GLU A 59 18.93 16.22 -7.09
CA GLU A 59 19.69 16.86 -6.00
C GLU A 59 20.02 15.87 -4.88
N LEU A 60 19.06 15.03 -4.45
CA LEU A 60 19.32 13.99 -3.44
C LEU A 60 20.41 13.01 -3.91
N ALA A 61 20.35 12.57 -5.17
CA ALA A 61 21.34 11.67 -5.75
C ALA A 61 22.74 12.30 -5.84
N THR A 62 22.81 13.61 -6.06
CA THR A 62 24.06 14.38 -6.10
C THR A 62 24.60 14.64 -4.69
N MET A 63 23.73 14.97 -3.74
CA MET A 63 24.09 15.35 -2.38
C MET A 63 24.57 14.16 -1.53
N GLN A 64 23.89 13.02 -1.59
CA GLN A 64 24.26 11.80 -0.85
C GLN A 64 24.13 10.55 -1.73
N PRO A 65 25.06 10.36 -2.69
CA PRO A 65 24.97 9.30 -3.69
C PRO A 65 24.86 7.89 -3.09
N ASP A 66 25.53 7.63 -1.96
CA ASP A 66 25.52 6.32 -1.30
C ASP A 66 24.14 5.92 -0.75
N ARG A 67 23.29 6.91 -0.45
CA ARG A 67 21.92 6.69 0.02
C ARG A 67 20.92 6.44 -1.10
N VAL A 68 21.32 6.62 -2.36
CA VAL A 68 20.45 6.42 -3.52
C VAL A 68 20.73 5.07 -4.18
N ALA A 69 19.75 4.17 -4.13
CA ALA A 69 19.83 2.87 -4.79
C ALA A 69 19.60 2.97 -6.31
N ALA A 70 18.67 3.82 -6.71
CA ALA A 70 18.36 4.20 -8.09
C ALA A 70 17.62 5.54 -8.10
N LEU A 71 17.76 6.28 -9.19
CA LEU A 71 17.08 7.54 -9.46
C LEU A 71 15.97 7.34 -10.48
N VAL A 72 14.78 7.90 -10.22
CA VAL A 72 13.65 7.85 -11.13
C VAL A 72 13.03 9.23 -11.26
N THR A 73 12.89 9.73 -12.49
CA THR A 73 12.18 10.99 -12.76
C THR A 73 11.00 10.75 -13.69
N LEU A 74 9.85 11.28 -13.34
CA LEU A 74 8.65 11.29 -14.18
C LEU A 74 8.33 12.69 -14.65
N CYS A 75 8.17 12.89 -15.96
CA CYS A 75 7.79 14.17 -16.57
C CYS A 75 8.59 15.32 -15.94
N SER A 76 9.92 15.18 -15.96
CA SER A 76 10.86 16.09 -15.30
C SER A 76 12.09 16.33 -16.18
N THR A 77 12.86 17.36 -15.85
CA THR A 77 14.01 17.81 -16.61
C THR A 77 15.14 18.22 -15.68
N PRO A 78 16.42 17.92 -16.01
CA PRO A 78 17.57 18.42 -15.25
C PRO A 78 17.72 19.95 -15.36
N CYS A 79 17.15 20.59 -16.39
CA CYS A 79 17.14 22.03 -16.56
C CYS A 79 15.80 22.46 -17.16
N PHE A 80 15.04 23.29 -16.45
CA PHE A 80 13.68 23.65 -16.86
C PHE A 80 13.65 24.76 -17.91
N LEU A 81 14.60 25.68 -17.86
CA LEU A 81 14.68 26.78 -18.81
C LEU A 81 15.41 26.37 -20.09
N GLU A 82 15.03 27.00 -21.20
CA GLU A 82 15.82 26.92 -22.42
C GLU A 82 17.16 27.66 -22.21
N GLN A 83 18.27 26.95 -22.34
CA GLN A 83 19.61 27.56 -22.24
C GLN A 83 20.69 26.66 -22.85
N ASP A 84 21.72 27.27 -23.46
CA ASP A 84 22.87 26.58 -24.05
C ASP A 84 22.50 25.43 -25.01
N GLY A 85 21.43 25.61 -25.79
CA GLY A 85 20.94 24.59 -26.73
C GLY A 85 20.18 23.44 -26.08
N TRP A 86 19.91 23.50 -24.77
CA TRP A 86 18.99 22.60 -24.09
C TRP A 86 17.54 23.03 -24.32
N PRO A 87 16.65 22.10 -24.69
CA PRO A 87 15.25 22.42 -24.86
C PRO A 87 14.57 22.62 -23.50
N GLY A 88 13.82 23.71 -23.36
CA GLY A 88 13.16 24.05 -22.10
C GLY A 88 12.13 25.16 -22.28
N MET A 89 11.59 25.64 -21.17
CA MET A 89 10.67 26.77 -21.15
C MET A 89 11.45 28.08 -21.38
N PRO A 90 10.97 28.99 -22.24
CA PRO A 90 11.55 30.31 -22.36
C PRO A 90 11.50 31.07 -21.03
N ALA A 91 12.63 31.63 -20.59
CA ALA A 91 12.73 32.35 -19.32
C ALA A 91 11.66 33.45 -19.15
N PRO A 92 11.30 34.25 -20.17
CA PRO A 92 10.22 35.23 -20.05
C PRO A 92 8.85 34.61 -19.76
N THR A 93 8.60 33.38 -20.23
CA THR A 93 7.34 32.67 -20.01
C THR A 93 7.21 32.25 -18.54
N LEU A 94 8.28 31.70 -17.95
CA LEU A 94 8.31 31.35 -16.54
C LEU A 94 8.21 32.59 -15.66
N GLN A 95 8.96 33.65 -15.98
CA GLN A 95 8.91 34.91 -15.23
C GLN A 95 7.49 35.50 -15.22
N GLN A 96 6.84 35.58 -16.38
CA GLN A 96 5.47 36.07 -16.47
C GLN A 96 4.49 35.19 -15.66
N PHE A 97 4.70 33.88 -15.65
CA PHE A 97 3.91 32.96 -14.85
C PHE A 97 4.11 33.22 -13.34
N SER A 98 5.36 33.35 -12.88
CA SER A 98 5.69 33.62 -11.47
C SER A 98 5.13 34.96 -11.00
N GLU A 99 5.28 36.03 -11.78
CA GLU A 99 4.72 37.35 -11.45
C GLU A 99 3.18 37.31 -11.34
N ALA A 100 2.51 36.63 -12.28
CA ALA A 100 1.05 36.46 -12.24
C ALA A 100 0.60 35.59 -11.06
N PHE A 101 1.40 34.58 -10.69
CA PHE A 101 1.16 33.72 -9.55
C PHE A 101 1.24 34.49 -8.23
N VAL A 102 2.28 35.30 -8.04
CA VAL A 102 2.45 36.14 -6.85
C VAL A 102 1.30 37.16 -6.73
N ALA A 103 0.81 37.68 -7.85
CA ALA A 103 -0.30 38.63 -7.88
C ALA A 103 -1.66 38.00 -7.51
N ASP A 104 -1.94 36.77 -7.97
CA ASP A 104 -3.18 36.03 -7.67
C ASP A 104 -2.88 34.52 -7.58
N PRO A 105 -2.46 34.01 -6.40
CA PRO A 105 -2.08 32.61 -6.24
C PRO A 105 -3.21 31.62 -6.57
N PRO A 106 -4.48 31.84 -6.17
CA PRO A 106 -5.59 30.98 -6.59
C PRO A 106 -5.75 30.89 -8.12
N ALA A 107 -5.64 32.01 -8.84
CA ALA A 107 -5.71 32.00 -10.31
C ALA A 107 -4.47 31.38 -10.95
N GLY A 108 -3.28 31.69 -10.42
CA GLY A 108 -2.01 31.08 -10.83
C GLY A 108 -2.05 29.55 -10.72
N LEU A 109 -2.56 29.03 -9.60
CA LEU A 109 -2.74 27.59 -9.40
C LEU A 109 -3.76 26.97 -10.38
N ARG A 110 -4.89 27.63 -10.67
CA ARG A 110 -5.83 27.14 -11.70
C ARG A 110 -5.18 27.10 -13.08
N ARG A 111 -4.35 28.10 -13.41
CA ARG A 111 -3.58 28.14 -14.66
C ARG A 111 -2.54 27.02 -14.68
N PHE A 112 -1.85 26.77 -13.57
CA PHE A 112 -0.89 25.67 -13.45
C PHE A 112 -1.54 24.31 -13.65
N ASP A 113 -2.66 24.05 -12.96
CA ASP A 113 -3.46 22.83 -13.15
C ASP A 113 -3.78 22.66 -14.65
N SER A 114 -4.20 23.74 -15.33
CA SER A 114 -4.53 23.72 -16.76
C SER A 114 -3.33 23.42 -17.65
N LEU A 115 -2.15 23.91 -17.31
CA LEU A 115 -0.91 23.64 -18.04
C LEU A 115 -0.49 22.17 -17.88
N GLN A 116 -0.56 21.63 -16.68
CA GLN A 116 -0.23 20.22 -16.41
C GLN A 116 -1.19 19.27 -17.14
N ALA A 117 -2.48 19.62 -17.18
CA ALA A 117 -3.51 18.83 -17.86
C ALA A 117 -3.58 19.07 -19.38
N ALA A 118 -2.74 19.96 -19.94
CA ALA A 118 -2.62 20.12 -21.38
C ALA A 118 -2.11 18.80 -22.00
N GLY A 119 -2.59 18.45 -23.19
CA GLY A 119 -2.31 17.15 -23.83
C GLY A 119 -3.04 15.93 -23.25
N ALA A 120 -3.68 16.03 -22.08
CA ALA A 120 -4.43 14.91 -21.49
C ALA A 120 -5.66 14.52 -22.33
N ALA A 121 -5.99 13.22 -22.36
CA ALA A 121 -7.19 12.74 -23.07
C ALA A 121 -8.51 13.23 -22.42
N ARG A 122 -8.49 13.51 -21.11
CA ARG A 122 -9.67 13.96 -20.33
C ARG A 122 -9.30 15.14 -19.41
N PRO A 123 -8.94 16.31 -19.97
CA PRO A 123 -8.32 17.40 -19.21
C PRO A 123 -9.25 17.91 -18.09
N ARG A 124 -10.55 18.05 -18.35
CA ARG A 124 -11.53 18.51 -17.33
C ARG A 124 -11.65 17.57 -16.12
N SER A 125 -11.51 16.26 -16.34
CA SER A 125 -11.56 15.29 -15.24
C SER A 125 -10.30 15.37 -14.40
N LEU A 126 -9.15 15.46 -15.07
CA LEU A 126 -7.84 15.56 -14.45
C LEU A 126 -7.69 16.84 -13.63
N MET A 127 -8.16 17.97 -14.17
CA MET A 127 -8.26 19.24 -13.44
C MET A 127 -9.05 19.12 -12.13
N ARG A 128 -10.17 18.39 -12.15
CA ARG A 128 -10.97 18.16 -10.94
C ARG A 128 -10.22 17.31 -9.91
N SER A 129 -9.50 16.29 -10.38
CA SER A 129 -8.65 15.45 -9.52
C SER A 129 -7.49 16.25 -8.91
N LEU A 130 -6.77 17.05 -9.71
CA LEU A 130 -5.71 17.94 -9.22
C LEU A 130 -6.25 18.93 -8.19
N HIS A 131 -7.40 19.56 -8.48
CA HIS A 131 -8.03 20.49 -7.55
C HIS A 131 -8.42 19.82 -6.22
N ALA A 132 -8.93 18.58 -6.26
CA ALA A 132 -9.30 17.84 -5.06
C ALA A 132 -8.10 17.35 -4.23
N LEU A 133 -6.91 17.21 -4.84
CA LEU A 133 -5.67 16.82 -4.15
C LEU A 133 -4.96 18.00 -3.50
N ARG A 134 -5.40 19.24 -3.73
CA ARG A 134 -4.78 20.44 -3.16
C ARG A 134 -5.19 20.62 -1.71
N ASN A 135 -4.21 20.82 -0.84
CA ASN A 135 -4.41 21.33 0.51
C ASN A 135 -4.36 22.88 0.48
N ASP A 136 -5.24 23.54 1.23
CA ASP A 136 -5.43 25.02 1.23
C ASP A 136 -4.24 25.84 1.81
N GLN A 137 -3.08 25.23 2.10
CA GLN A 137 -2.08 25.75 3.05
C GLN A 137 -0.73 26.18 2.45
N SER A 138 -0.57 26.38 1.13
CA SER A 138 0.77 26.38 0.50
C SER A 138 1.15 27.64 -0.30
N SER A 139 1.19 28.85 0.26
CA SER A 139 1.71 30.02 -0.49
C SER A 139 3.24 30.08 -0.57
N GLY A 140 3.94 30.04 0.57
CA GLY A 140 5.38 30.36 0.63
C GLY A 140 6.33 29.36 -0.05
N TYR A 141 5.93 28.09 -0.19
CA TYR A 141 6.79 27.08 -0.80
C TYR A 141 6.60 26.93 -2.32
N LEU A 142 5.46 27.35 -2.85
CA LEU A 142 5.24 27.35 -4.29
C LEU A 142 6.13 28.38 -4.95
N GLU A 143 6.34 29.53 -4.31
CA GLU A 143 7.31 30.55 -4.74
C GLU A 143 8.73 29.98 -4.75
N ALA A 144 9.18 29.35 -3.65
CA ALA A 144 10.49 28.70 -3.60
C ALA A 144 10.65 27.60 -4.68
N GLY A 145 9.58 26.85 -4.97
CA GLY A 145 9.58 25.85 -6.03
C GLY A 145 9.74 26.44 -7.44
N LEU A 146 9.12 27.59 -7.71
CA LEU A 146 9.31 28.33 -8.96
C LEU A 146 10.74 28.87 -9.08
N ASP A 147 11.32 29.35 -7.99
CA ASP A 147 12.71 29.79 -7.95
C ASP A 147 13.68 28.62 -8.20
N TRP A 148 13.42 27.44 -7.64
CA TRP A 148 14.21 26.24 -7.92
C TRP A 148 14.08 25.80 -9.38
N LEU A 149 12.87 25.79 -9.95
CA LEU A 149 12.69 25.52 -11.39
C LEU A 149 13.52 26.48 -12.25
N ALA A 150 13.56 27.76 -11.89
CA ALA A 150 14.29 28.78 -12.63
C ALA A 150 15.82 28.65 -12.49
N CYS A 151 16.31 28.21 -11.34
CA CYS A 151 17.74 28.24 -11.01
C CYS A 151 18.47 26.89 -11.17
N LEU A 152 17.77 25.76 -11.05
CA LEU A 152 18.41 24.45 -11.07
C LEU A 152 18.84 24.05 -12.49
N ASP A 153 20.13 23.77 -12.62
CA ASP A 153 20.74 23.15 -13.79
C ASP A 153 21.58 21.95 -13.37
N GLN A 154 21.00 20.77 -13.59
CA GLN A 154 21.52 19.48 -13.16
C GLN A 154 22.10 18.68 -14.33
N ARG A 155 22.29 19.30 -15.50
CA ARG A 155 22.74 18.58 -16.70
C ARG A 155 24.11 17.91 -16.47
N SER A 156 25.05 18.61 -15.83
CA SER A 156 26.38 18.05 -15.49
C SER A 156 26.26 16.91 -14.49
N CYS A 157 25.67 17.16 -13.33
CA CYS A 157 25.62 16.16 -12.25
C CYS A 157 24.81 14.91 -12.67
N CYS A 158 23.72 15.08 -13.43
CA CYS A 158 22.93 13.97 -13.96
C CYS A 158 23.78 13.00 -14.80
N SER A 159 24.72 13.52 -15.60
CA SER A 159 25.64 12.70 -16.41
C SER A 159 26.79 12.07 -15.60
N GLU A 160 27.04 12.54 -14.38
CA GLU A 160 28.11 12.05 -13.50
C GLU A 160 27.62 11.00 -12.49
N LEU A 161 26.30 10.88 -12.29
CA LEU A 161 25.70 9.89 -11.39
C LEU A 161 25.98 8.45 -11.86
N THR A 162 26.35 7.59 -10.90
CA THR A 162 26.69 6.17 -11.15
C THR A 162 25.56 5.20 -10.82
N GLN A 163 24.55 5.68 -10.11
CA GLN A 163 23.33 4.96 -9.79
C GLN A 163 22.54 4.67 -11.07
N PRO A 164 21.83 3.54 -11.16
CA PRO A 164 20.85 3.32 -12.21
C PRO A 164 19.85 4.47 -12.28
N GLN A 165 19.55 4.96 -13.49
CA GLN A 165 18.63 6.09 -13.71
C GLN A 165 17.50 5.69 -14.65
N LEU A 166 16.26 6.06 -14.31
CA LEU A 166 15.08 5.90 -15.17
C LEU A 166 14.37 7.25 -15.34
N HIS A 167 14.26 7.73 -16.58
CA HIS A 167 13.58 8.97 -16.93
C HIS A 167 12.41 8.66 -17.86
N LEU A 168 11.19 8.89 -17.37
CA LEU A 168 9.95 8.60 -18.11
C LEU A 168 9.20 9.88 -18.44
N TYR A 169 8.80 10.02 -19.71
CA TYR A 169 8.07 11.18 -20.24
C TYR A 169 6.68 10.77 -20.72
N GLY A 170 5.70 11.67 -20.58
CA GLY A 170 4.43 11.53 -21.31
C GLY A 170 4.65 11.84 -22.79
N ASP A 171 4.08 11.04 -23.68
CA ASP A 171 4.13 11.30 -25.13
C ASP A 171 3.23 12.46 -25.58
N ASN A 172 2.33 12.92 -24.71
CA ASN A 172 1.46 14.08 -24.90
C ASN A 172 1.69 15.13 -23.79
N ASP A 173 2.92 15.24 -23.28
CA ASP A 173 3.29 16.26 -22.30
C ASP A 173 3.59 17.60 -23.03
N ASP A 174 2.60 18.51 -23.02
CA ASP A 174 2.72 19.85 -23.61
C ASP A 174 3.46 20.85 -22.69
N LEU A 175 3.72 20.50 -21.43
CA LEU A 175 4.41 21.40 -20.48
C LEU A 175 5.92 21.35 -20.66
N LEU A 176 6.45 20.18 -21.01
CA LEU A 176 7.85 19.99 -21.35
C LEU A 176 8.07 20.14 -22.86
N ALA A 177 9.30 20.51 -23.25
CA ALA A 177 9.64 20.62 -24.66
C ALA A 177 9.59 19.24 -25.36
N ALA A 178 9.06 19.20 -26.58
CA ALA A 178 8.82 17.95 -27.32
C ALA A 178 10.11 17.14 -27.62
N ASP A 179 11.25 17.81 -27.70
CA ASP A 179 12.57 17.23 -27.96
C ASP A 179 13.40 16.98 -26.69
N LEU A 180 12.85 17.26 -25.51
CA LEU A 180 13.51 17.07 -24.22
C LEU A 180 13.98 15.63 -24.02
N ALA A 181 13.12 14.65 -24.30
CA ALA A 181 13.47 13.24 -24.10
C ALA A 181 14.65 12.80 -25.00
N GLN A 182 14.75 13.34 -26.22
CA GLN A 182 15.90 13.06 -27.10
C GLN A 182 17.17 13.73 -26.59
N SER A 183 17.07 14.97 -26.11
CA SER A 183 18.20 15.67 -25.48
C SER A 183 18.67 14.97 -24.20
N MET A 184 17.74 14.44 -23.41
CA MET A 184 18.04 13.63 -22.22
C MET A 184 18.72 12.31 -22.58
N ALA A 185 18.23 11.59 -23.59
CA ALA A 185 18.87 10.36 -24.06
C ALA A 185 20.29 10.61 -24.56
N LYS A 186 20.53 11.74 -25.24
CA LYS A 186 21.87 12.15 -25.68
C LYS A 186 22.77 12.52 -24.50
N LEU A 187 22.25 13.24 -23.50
CA LEU A 187 23.00 13.59 -22.28
C LEU A 187 23.48 12.33 -21.53
N LEU A 188 22.66 11.29 -21.52
CA LEU A 188 22.90 10.06 -20.77
C LEU A 188 23.52 8.92 -21.59
N GLU A 189 23.92 9.18 -22.84
CA GLU A 189 24.44 8.14 -23.76
C GLU A 189 25.64 7.38 -23.18
N SER A 190 26.50 8.06 -22.40
CA SER A 190 27.66 7.47 -21.74
C SER A 190 27.39 6.93 -20.33
N VAL A 191 26.19 7.10 -19.80
CA VAL A 191 25.87 6.73 -18.41
C VAL A 191 25.37 5.28 -18.35
N PRO A 192 26.11 4.36 -17.70
CA PRO A 192 25.70 2.97 -17.64
C PRO A 192 24.40 2.82 -16.85
N ARG A 193 23.45 2.02 -17.39
CA ARG A 193 22.15 1.73 -16.76
C ARG A 193 21.25 2.97 -16.59
N ALA A 194 21.44 3.98 -17.44
CA ALA A 194 20.44 5.01 -17.67
C ALA A 194 19.42 4.55 -18.72
N VAL A 195 18.13 4.78 -18.45
CA VAL A 195 17.03 4.46 -19.35
C VAL A 195 16.16 5.70 -19.51
N VAL A 196 15.94 6.10 -20.77
CA VAL A 196 14.98 7.15 -21.13
C VAL A 196 13.83 6.49 -21.89
N GLY A 197 12.59 6.75 -21.47
CA GLY A 197 11.40 6.10 -22.03
C GLY A 197 10.17 7.01 -22.06
N PHE A 198 9.13 6.52 -22.74
CA PHE A 198 7.85 7.20 -22.88
C PHE A 198 6.72 6.37 -22.27
N ILE A 199 5.70 7.05 -21.78
CA ILE A 199 4.43 6.49 -21.36
C ILE A 199 3.38 6.92 -22.38
N GLU A 200 2.82 5.94 -23.09
CA GLU A 200 1.85 6.17 -24.16
C GLU A 200 0.54 6.76 -23.62
N GLY A 201 0.02 7.76 -24.33
CA GLY A 201 -1.23 8.45 -24.00
C GLY A 201 -1.19 9.14 -22.64
N ALA A 202 -0.05 9.70 -22.24
CA ALA A 202 0.11 10.42 -20.98
C ALA A 202 0.52 11.88 -21.20
N SER A 203 -0.09 12.79 -20.43
CA SER A 203 0.36 14.18 -20.33
C SER A 203 1.42 14.35 -19.24
N HIS A 204 1.71 15.60 -18.88
CA HIS A 204 2.52 15.91 -17.70
C HIS A 204 2.04 15.22 -16.42
N VAL A 205 0.75 14.88 -16.31
CA VAL A 205 0.16 14.23 -15.13
C VAL A 205 0.09 12.71 -15.28
N ALA A 206 1.05 12.12 -15.99
CA ALA A 206 1.19 10.68 -16.19
C ALA A 206 0.95 9.81 -14.94
N PRO A 207 1.37 10.20 -13.70
CA PRO A 207 1.09 9.40 -12.49
C PRO A 207 -0.40 9.16 -12.20
N LEU A 208 -1.27 10.10 -12.57
CA LEU A 208 -2.72 9.99 -12.39
C LEU A 208 -3.39 9.25 -13.56
N GLU A 209 -2.82 9.34 -14.76
CA GLU A 209 -3.40 8.78 -15.97
C GLU A 209 -2.96 7.33 -16.21
N GLN A 210 -1.65 7.07 -16.18
CA GLN A 210 -1.02 5.83 -16.63
C GLN A 210 -0.25 5.12 -15.51
N GLY A 211 -0.85 5.09 -14.32
CA GLY A 211 -0.21 4.57 -13.11
C GLY A 211 0.28 3.12 -13.19
N ARG A 212 -0.39 2.25 -13.95
CA ARG A 212 0.02 0.85 -14.15
C ARG A 212 1.22 0.75 -15.09
N ALA A 213 1.20 1.45 -16.23
CA ALA A 213 2.32 1.45 -17.18
C ALA A 213 3.62 1.98 -16.54
N ILE A 214 3.51 3.02 -15.72
CA ILE A 214 4.64 3.54 -14.93
C ILE A 214 5.15 2.48 -13.94
N SER A 215 4.24 1.83 -13.21
CA SER A 215 4.59 0.77 -12.26
C SER A 215 5.30 -0.40 -12.95
N ASP A 216 4.80 -0.85 -14.09
CA ASP A 216 5.37 -1.98 -14.84
C ASP A 216 6.77 -1.61 -15.38
N SER A 217 6.93 -0.39 -15.92
CA SER A 217 8.22 0.14 -16.37
C SER A 217 9.24 0.23 -15.24
N LEU A 218 8.81 0.74 -14.08
CA LEU A 218 9.67 0.85 -12.89
C LEU A 218 10.07 -0.52 -12.36
N PHE A 219 9.14 -1.48 -12.30
CA PHE A 219 9.43 -2.85 -11.86
C PHE A 219 10.51 -3.49 -12.74
N HIS A 220 10.35 -3.42 -14.07
CA HIS A 220 11.32 -3.99 -15.01
C HIS A 220 12.69 -3.31 -14.90
N PHE A 221 12.72 -1.98 -14.79
CA PHE A 221 13.96 -1.23 -14.58
C PHE A 221 14.68 -1.66 -13.29
N LEU A 222 13.97 -1.69 -12.15
CA LEU A 222 14.56 -2.06 -10.86
C LEU A 222 14.97 -3.53 -10.81
N GLN A 223 14.23 -4.41 -11.49
CA GLN A 223 14.61 -5.81 -11.66
C GLN A 223 15.94 -5.94 -12.42
N ASN A 224 16.06 -5.28 -13.57
CA ASN A 224 17.28 -5.28 -14.38
C ASN A 224 18.47 -4.61 -13.67
N ALA A 225 18.19 -3.64 -12.79
CA ALA A 225 19.18 -2.98 -11.97
C ALA A 225 19.54 -3.75 -10.68
N GLU A 226 18.98 -4.95 -10.48
CA GLU A 226 19.18 -5.78 -9.28
C GLU A 226 18.84 -5.03 -7.98
N ARG A 227 17.81 -4.18 -8.02
CA ARG A 227 17.34 -3.37 -6.89
C ARG A 227 16.09 -3.92 -6.22
N LEU A 228 15.51 -4.98 -6.77
CA LEU A 228 14.44 -5.73 -6.12
C LEU A 228 15.07 -6.89 -5.36
N SER A 229 14.83 -6.97 -4.05
CA SER A 229 15.16 -8.17 -3.29
C SER A 229 14.14 -9.25 -3.62
N ALA A 230 14.62 -10.49 -3.79
CA ALA A 230 13.73 -11.63 -3.64
C ALA A 230 13.18 -11.58 -2.22
N SER A 231 11.86 -11.46 -2.08
CA SER A 231 11.20 -11.54 -0.79
C SER A 231 11.69 -12.82 -0.07
N ASN A 232 12.35 -12.68 1.08
CA ASN A 232 12.63 -13.79 1.99
C ASN A 232 11.34 -14.38 2.59
N SER A 233 10.18 -13.79 2.31
CA SER A 233 8.91 -14.49 2.42
C SER A 233 8.85 -15.55 1.32
N THR A 234 8.94 -16.82 1.74
CA THR A 234 8.59 -18.00 0.95
C THR A 234 7.10 -18.05 0.57
N ALA A 235 6.30 -17.05 0.94
CA ALA A 235 4.98 -16.82 0.39
C ALA A 235 5.07 -15.81 -0.76
N GLU A 236 4.92 -16.30 -2.00
CA GLU A 236 4.66 -15.40 -3.13
C GLU A 236 3.36 -14.62 -2.87
N PRO A 237 3.32 -13.31 -3.16
CA PRO A 237 2.15 -12.48 -2.84
C PRO A 237 0.92 -12.95 -3.62
N MET A 238 -0.05 -13.46 -2.87
CA MET A 238 -1.42 -13.69 -3.30
C MET A 238 -2.04 -12.38 -3.79
N ALA A 239 -2.75 -12.41 -4.93
CA ALA A 239 -3.45 -11.23 -5.41
C ALA A 239 -4.63 -10.92 -4.47
N LYS A 240 -4.57 -9.81 -3.72
CA LYS A 240 -5.65 -9.37 -2.83
C LYS A 240 -7.02 -9.29 -3.50
N SER A 241 -7.05 -9.04 -4.82
CA SER A 241 -8.28 -9.09 -5.63
C SER A 241 -8.96 -10.46 -5.59
N ASP A 242 -8.19 -11.54 -5.59
CA ASP A 242 -8.72 -12.91 -5.61
C ASP A 242 -9.31 -13.27 -4.24
N VAL A 243 -8.64 -12.82 -3.17
CA VAL A 243 -9.16 -12.88 -1.79
C VAL A 243 -10.50 -12.15 -1.71
N ALA A 244 -10.52 -10.88 -2.11
CA ALA A 244 -11.71 -10.03 -2.07
C ALA A 244 -12.89 -10.65 -2.83
N GLN A 245 -12.64 -11.19 -4.02
CA GLN A 245 -13.67 -11.87 -4.81
C GLN A 245 -14.15 -13.18 -4.17
N SER A 246 -13.24 -13.96 -3.57
CA SER A 246 -13.58 -15.20 -2.86
C SER A 246 -14.54 -14.94 -1.71
N PHE A 247 -14.20 -14.00 -0.84
CA PHE A 247 -15.06 -13.60 0.28
C PHE A 247 -16.35 -12.91 -0.18
N SER A 248 -16.30 -12.09 -1.24
CA SER A 248 -17.51 -11.46 -1.78
C SER A 248 -18.57 -12.48 -2.22
N ARG A 249 -18.14 -13.62 -2.79
CA ARG A 249 -19.05 -14.72 -3.15
C ARG A 249 -19.57 -15.50 -1.94
N ALA A 250 -18.79 -15.55 -0.87
CA ALA A 250 -19.12 -16.29 0.35
C ALA A 250 -20.12 -15.56 1.25
N ALA A 251 -20.28 -14.24 1.13
CA ALA A 251 -21.01 -13.39 2.08
C ALA A 251 -22.35 -13.95 2.57
N GLN A 252 -23.19 -14.49 1.68
CA GLN A 252 -24.51 -15.04 2.05
C GLN A 252 -24.47 -16.35 2.83
N GLN A 253 -23.42 -17.15 2.67
CA GLN A 253 -23.27 -18.47 3.28
C GLN A 253 -22.22 -18.49 4.39
N TYR A 254 -21.44 -17.41 4.52
CA TYR A 254 -20.31 -17.32 5.43
C TYR A 254 -20.66 -17.70 6.87
N ASP A 255 -21.69 -17.06 7.43
CA ASP A 255 -22.08 -17.27 8.83
C ASP A 255 -22.56 -18.69 9.12
N SER A 256 -23.01 -19.45 8.11
CA SER A 256 -23.46 -20.84 8.30
C SER A 256 -22.32 -21.81 8.67
N VAL A 257 -21.08 -21.45 8.37
CA VAL A 257 -19.89 -22.29 8.52
C VAL A 257 -18.76 -21.63 9.34
N ALA A 258 -19.02 -20.48 9.95
CA ALA A 258 -18.02 -19.64 10.62
C ALA A 258 -17.86 -19.90 12.13
N SER A 259 -17.96 -21.15 12.59
CA SER A 259 -17.87 -21.49 14.03
C SER A 259 -16.55 -21.03 14.67
N LEU A 260 -15.41 -21.40 14.08
CA LEU A 260 -14.09 -20.99 14.54
C LEU A 260 -13.96 -19.46 14.60
N GLN A 261 -14.45 -18.75 13.59
CA GLN A 261 -14.36 -17.29 13.49
C GLN A 261 -15.15 -16.61 14.60
N ARG A 262 -16.33 -17.13 14.93
CA ARG A 262 -17.13 -16.66 16.06
C ARG A 262 -16.41 -16.89 17.38
N ASP A 263 -15.92 -18.11 17.61
CA ASP A 263 -15.25 -18.47 18.87
C ASP A 263 -13.98 -17.65 19.10
N VAL A 264 -13.15 -17.52 18.06
CA VAL A 264 -11.92 -16.72 18.09
C VAL A 264 -12.23 -15.24 18.30
N GLY A 265 -13.21 -14.68 17.58
CA GLY A 265 -13.56 -13.27 17.74
C GLY A 265 -14.19 -12.95 19.10
N THR A 266 -14.98 -13.87 19.67
CA THR A 266 -15.53 -13.75 21.03
C THR A 266 -14.42 -13.78 22.08
N ALA A 267 -13.43 -14.67 21.89
CA ALA A 267 -12.25 -14.72 22.73
C ALA A 267 -11.39 -13.44 22.60
N LEU A 268 -11.31 -12.85 21.39
CA LEU A 268 -10.64 -11.57 21.16
C LEU A 268 -11.36 -10.42 21.88
N LEU A 269 -12.69 -10.34 21.78
CA LEU A 269 -13.48 -9.32 22.49
C LEU A 269 -13.33 -9.41 24.00
N SER A 270 -13.25 -10.61 24.54
CA SER A 270 -12.97 -10.85 25.97
C SER A 270 -11.58 -10.33 26.37
N ARG A 271 -10.60 -10.37 25.45
CA ARG A 271 -9.22 -9.89 25.65
C ARG A 271 -9.04 -8.39 25.49
N LEU A 272 -10.04 -7.66 24.98
CA LEU A 272 -9.99 -6.19 24.83
C LEU A 272 -9.67 -5.48 26.15
N GLY A 273 -10.05 -6.10 27.29
CA GLY A 273 -9.77 -5.59 28.62
C GLY A 273 -10.47 -4.26 28.92
N LYS A 274 -9.95 -3.53 29.90
CA LYS A 274 -10.33 -2.12 30.13
C LYS A 274 -9.48 -1.25 29.21
N LEU A 275 -10.14 -0.34 28.50
CA LEU A 275 -9.48 0.71 27.75
C LEU A 275 -9.17 1.89 28.68
N PRO A 276 -8.06 2.61 28.48
CA PRO A 276 -7.70 3.76 29.31
C PRO A 276 -8.73 4.91 29.19
N ARG A 277 -9.42 5.00 28.04
CA ARG A 277 -10.53 5.91 27.79
C ARG A 277 -11.60 5.21 26.96
N GLN A 278 -12.83 5.70 27.03
CA GLN A 278 -13.89 5.25 26.14
C GLN A 278 -13.53 5.67 24.70
N PRO A 279 -13.63 4.77 23.71
CA PRO A 279 -13.37 5.10 22.32
C PRO A 279 -14.50 5.98 21.78
N GLU A 280 -14.15 7.00 20.99
CA GLU A 280 -15.10 7.78 20.21
C GLU A 280 -15.27 7.16 18.82
N ILE A 281 -14.22 6.57 18.27
CA ILE A 281 -14.20 5.94 16.94
C ILE A 281 -13.65 4.53 17.05
N ILE A 282 -14.45 3.56 16.60
CA ILE A 282 -14.11 2.14 16.52
C ILE A 282 -14.10 1.71 15.06
N VAL A 283 -13.02 1.06 14.66
CA VAL A 283 -12.89 0.40 13.36
C VAL A 283 -12.93 -1.11 13.55
N ASP A 284 -13.89 -1.77 12.89
CA ASP A 284 -13.93 -3.22 12.71
C ASP A 284 -13.27 -3.55 11.37
N LEU A 285 -11.99 -3.94 11.41
CA LEU A 285 -11.13 -4.10 10.24
C LEU A 285 -11.13 -5.55 9.76
N GLY A 286 -11.66 -5.76 8.56
CA GLY A 286 -12.01 -7.10 8.08
C GLY A 286 -13.32 -7.58 8.71
N SER A 287 -14.30 -6.68 8.77
CA SER A 287 -15.60 -6.87 9.43
C SER A 287 -16.44 -8.02 8.87
N GLY A 288 -16.14 -8.50 7.66
CA GLY A 288 -16.86 -9.60 7.01
C GLY A 288 -18.36 -9.30 6.90
N THR A 289 -19.19 -10.22 7.39
CA THR A 289 -20.65 -10.09 7.40
C THR A 289 -21.17 -9.05 8.41
N GLY A 290 -20.30 -8.47 9.24
CA GLY A 290 -20.67 -7.56 10.32
C GLY A 290 -21.04 -8.27 11.62
N TYR A 291 -20.72 -9.55 11.77
CA TYR A 291 -21.14 -10.39 12.90
C TYR A 291 -20.89 -9.76 14.29
N PHE A 292 -19.72 -9.10 14.48
CA PHE A 292 -19.37 -8.47 15.76
C PHE A 292 -19.86 -7.04 15.92
N CYS A 293 -20.50 -6.44 14.90
CA CYS A 293 -21.04 -5.08 14.98
C CYS A 293 -22.00 -4.88 16.17
N PRO A 294 -23.00 -5.76 16.42
CA PRO A 294 -23.92 -5.55 17.55
C PRO A 294 -23.22 -5.61 18.91
N GLU A 295 -22.22 -6.47 19.06
CA GLU A 295 -21.49 -6.61 20.33
C GLU A 295 -20.56 -5.42 20.57
N LEU A 296 -19.86 -4.94 19.54
CA LEU A 296 -19.01 -3.75 19.62
C LEU A 296 -19.84 -2.49 19.90
N VAL A 297 -20.96 -2.28 19.18
CA VAL A 297 -21.87 -1.15 19.41
C VAL A 297 -22.53 -1.26 20.79
N GLY A 298 -22.92 -2.45 21.23
CA GLY A 298 -23.50 -2.65 22.57
C GLY A 298 -22.51 -2.36 23.70
N ARG A 299 -21.22 -2.68 23.51
CA ARG A 299 -20.16 -2.40 24.48
C ARG A 299 -19.73 -0.93 24.50
N PHE A 300 -19.85 -0.24 23.36
CA PHE A 300 -19.45 1.16 23.18
C PHE A 300 -20.56 1.96 22.48
N PRO A 301 -21.69 2.21 23.17
CA PRO A 301 -22.88 2.79 22.54
C PRO A 301 -22.69 4.24 22.06
N GLU A 302 -21.74 4.97 22.64
CA GLU A 302 -21.43 6.36 22.28
C GLU A 302 -20.37 6.46 21.17
N ALA A 303 -19.76 5.33 20.77
CA ALA A 303 -18.71 5.33 19.76
C ALA A 303 -19.29 5.27 18.34
N ASP A 304 -18.70 6.04 17.43
CA ASP A 304 -18.91 5.90 16.00
C ASP A 304 -18.25 4.61 15.49
N TYR A 305 -19.08 3.66 15.06
CA TYR A 305 -18.63 2.40 14.48
C TYR A 305 -18.40 2.51 12.96
N LEU A 306 -17.24 2.03 12.52
CA LEU A 306 -16.82 1.94 11.11
C LEU A 306 -16.49 0.48 10.75
N GLY A 307 -17.28 -0.14 9.89
CA GLY A 307 -17.01 -1.49 9.38
C GLY A 307 -16.24 -1.45 8.06
N LEU A 308 -15.00 -1.95 8.06
CA LEU A 308 -14.11 -1.95 6.89
C LEU A 308 -13.88 -3.39 6.43
N ASP A 309 -13.93 -3.64 5.13
CA ASP A 309 -13.56 -4.95 4.57
C ASP A 309 -12.98 -4.80 3.16
N LEU A 310 -12.07 -5.68 2.77
CA LEU A 310 -11.50 -5.69 1.43
C LEU A 310 -12.52 -6.19 0.38
N ALA A 311 -13.44 -7.06 0.78
CA ALA A 311 -14.42 -7.69 -0.08
C ALA A 311 -15.69 -6.84 -0.18
N GLU A 312 -15.96 -6.30 -1.38
CA GLU A 312 -17.16 -5.50 -1.63
C GLU A 312 -18.46 -6.25 -1.32
N GLY A 313 -18.53 -7.56 -1.60
CA GLY A 313 -19.70 -8.37 -1.28
C GLY A 313 -19.99 -8.44 0.22
N MET A 314 -18.95 -8.46 1.06
CA MET A 314 -19.07 -8.43 2.53
C MET A 314 -19.63 -7.08 3.00
N VAL A 315 -19.05 -5.97 2.53
CA VAL A 315 -19.50 -4.60 2.83
C VAL A 315 -20.96 -4.36 2.41
N ARG A 316 -21.36 -4.86 1.22
CA ARG A 316 -22.74 -4.75 0.76
C ARG A 316 -23.71 -5.56 1.63
N PHE A 317 -23.31 -6.76 2.04
CA PHE A 317 -24.11 -7.62 2.91
C PHE A 317 -24.28 -7.01 4.30
N SER A 318 -23.18 -6.61 4.94
CA SER A 318 -23.21 -6.04 6.29
C SER A 318 -24.01 -4.74 6.37
N ARG A 319 -23.92 -3.88 5.35
CA ARG A 319 -24.75 -2.66 5.24
C ARG A 319 -26.25 -2.97 5.19
N GLN A 320 -26.65 -4.09 4.61
CA GLN A 320 -28.05 -4.51 4.59
C GLN A 320 -28.52 -5.07 5.94
N GLN A 321 -27.65 -5.82 6.64
CA GLN A 321 -27.99 -6.43 7.92
C GLN A 321 -27.93 -5.47 9.10
N HIS A 322 -27.08 -4.44 9.01
CA HIS A 322 -26.85 -3.47 10.07
C HIS A 322 -27.12 -2.03 9.58
N PRO A 323 -28.37 -1.68 9.24
CA PRO A 323 -28.71 -0.34 8.74
C PRO A 323 -28.50 0.77 9.78
N GLY A 324 -28.39 0.42 11.07
CA GLY A 324 -28.12 1.35 12.18
C GLY A 324 -26.64 1.67 12.42
N ALA A 325 -25.72 0.96 11.79
CA ALA A 325 -24.29 1.27 11.87
C ALA A 325 -23.96 2.47 10.95
N ARG A 326 -23.10 3.38 11.43
CA ARG A 326 -22.92 4.70 10.79
C ARG A 326 -22.23 4.62 9.43
N ALA A 327 -21.22 3.77 9.25
CA ALA A 327 -20.55 3.61 7.95
C ALA A 327 -19.95 2.22 7.72
N TRP A 328 -20.05 1.80 6.46
CA TRP A 328 -19.45 0.58 5.90
C TRP A 328 -18.61 0.96 4.68
N MET A 329 -17.36 0.49 4.60
CA MET A 329 -16.43 0.91 3.55
C MET A 329 -15.59 -0.24 3.01
N VAL A 330 -15.41 -0.27 1.69
CA VAL A 330 -14.41 -1.14 1.06
C VAL A 330 -13.03 -0.53 1.29
N ALA A 331 -12.17 -1.24 2.00
CA ALA A 331 -10.84 -0.75 2.37
C ALA A 331 -9.83 -1.89 2.48
N ASP A 332 -8.58 -1.58 2.11
CA ASP A 332 -7.43 -2.46 2.33
C ASP A 332 -6.74 -2.07 3.64
N ALA A 333 -6.51 -3.04 4.53
CA ALA A 333 -5.83 -2.84 5.80
C ALA A 333 -4.39 -2.32 5.67
N GLU A 334 -3.72 -2.59 4.54
CA GLU A 334 -2.38 -2.06 4.25
C GLU A 334 -2.42 -0.65 3.61
N THR A 335 -3.62 -0.09 3.38
CA THR A 335 -3.82 1.27 2.83
C THR A 335 -5.16 1.85 3.27
N LEU A 336 -5.28 2.27 4.53
CA LEU A 336 -6.54 2.68 5.12
C LEU A 336 -6.97 4.07 4.61
N PRO A 337 -8.20 4.25 4.10
CA PRO A 337 -8.75 5.54 3.68
C PRO A 337 -9.22 6.38 4.88
N LEU A 338 -8.43 6.40 5.95
CA LEU A 338 -8.71 7.10 7.20
C LEU A 338 -7.61 8.13 7.46
N ALA A 339 -7.97 9.24 8.12
CA ALA A 339 -7.01 10.27 8.50
C ALA A 339 -6.01 9.75 9.54
N THR A 340 -4.82 10.35 9.57
CA THR A 340 -3.83 10.12 10.63
C THR A 340 -4.45 10.48 11.99
N GLU A 341 -4.19 9.67 13.01
CA GLU A 341 -4.64 9.91 14.40
C GLU A 341 -6.15 10.18 14.54
N SER A 342 -6.94 9.36 13.85
CA SER A 342 -8.40 9.48 13.84
C SER A 342 -9.15 8.34 14.51
N VAL A 343 -8.46 7.26 14.91
CA VAL A 343 -9.08 6.04 15.45
C VAL A 343 -8.63 5.78 16.88
N ASP A 344 -9.57 5.41 17.76
CA ASP A 344 -9.26 5.08 19.16
C ASP A 344 -9.08 3.57 19.37
N LEU A 345 -9.93 2.77 18.72
CA LEU A 345 -9.90 1.31 18.80
C LEU A 345 -10.04 0.68 17.42
N ILE A 346 -9.13 -0.24 17.11
CA ILE A 346 -9.27 -1.17 15.98
C ILE A 346 -9.53 -2.57 16.55
N PHE A 347 -10.57 -3.22 16.06
CA PHE A 347 -10.86 -4.63 16.29
C PHE A 347 -10.71 -5.36 14.95
N SER A 348 -9.97 -6.47 14.92
CA SER A 348 -9.81 -7.25 13.68
C SER A 348 -9.71 -8.74 13.98
N SER A 349 -10.72 -9.53 13.62
CA SER A 349 -10.72 -10.97 13.88
C SER A 349 -10.49 -11.76 12.59
N LEU A 350 -9.44 -12.58 12.54
CA LEU A 350 -9.10 -13.47 11.43
C LEU A 350 -9.17 -12.79 10.06
N ALA A 351 -8.65 -11.57 9.96
CA ALA A 351 -8.52 -10.82 8.71
C ALA A 351 -7.08 -10.48 8.36
N LEU A 352 -6.22 -10.20 9.35
CA LEU A 352 -4.87 -9.70 9.10
C LEU A 352 -3.94 -10.74 8.48
N GLN A 353 -4.25 -12.03 8.54
CA GLN A 353 -3.48 -13.07 7.85
C GLN A 353 -3.54 -12.96 6.32
N TRP A 354 -4.45 -12.16 5.76
CA TRP A 354 -4.52 -11.86 4.33
C TRP A 354 -3.61 -10.69 3.92
N CYS A 355 -2.98 -10.02 4.90
CA CYS A 355 -1.96 -9.00 4.70
C CYS A 355 -0.58 -9.68 4.69
N HIS A 356 0.15 -9.53 3.58
CA HIS A 356 1.45 -10.18 3.40
C HIS A 356 2.62 -9.21 3.56
N ARG A 357 2.31 -7.95 3.85
CA ARG A 357 3.27 -6.86 4.05
C ARG A 357 3.08 -6.30 5.45
N PRO A 358 3.52 -7.05 6.48
CA PRO A 358 3.29 -6.66 7.88
C PRO A 358 3.87 -5.27 8.18
N GLU A 359 4.95 -4.85 7.50
CA GLU A 359 5.52 -3.52 7.59
C GLU A 359 4.53 -2.41 7.16
N LEU A 360 3.81 -2.60 6.04
CA LEU A 360 2.79 -1.64 5.59
C LEU A 360 1.57 -1.68 6.50
N LEU A 361 1.15 -2.88 6.92
CA LEU A 361 0.03 -3.06 7.83
C LEU A 361 0.26 -2.30 9.15
N PHE A 362 1.37 -2.54 9.85
CA PHE A 362 1.62 -1.91 11.14
C PHE A 362 1.91 -0.41 11.00
N SER A 363 2.50 0.03 9.88
CA SER A 363 2.62 1.45 9.55
C SER A 363 1.25 2.12 9.43
N GLU A 364 0.30 1.50 8.71
CA GLU A 364 -1.05 2.05 8.55
C GLU A 364 -1.86 2.01 9.85
N LEU A 365 -1.79 0.92 10.60
CA LEU A 365 -2.44 0.83 11.92
C LEU A 365 -1.91 1.91 12.86
N GLY A 366 -0.59 2.10 12.93
CA GLY A 366 0.04 3.15 13.74
C GLY A 366 -0.27 4.57 13.25
N ARG A 367 -0.41 4.77 11.94
CA ARG A 367 -0.79 6.07 11.37
C ARG A 367 -2.20 6.47 11.78
N VAL A 368 -3.18 5.58 11.65
CA VAL A 368 -4.59 5.93 11.91
C VAL A 368 -4.93 5.96 13.40
N LEU A 369 -4.25 5.17 14.23
CA LEU A 369 -4.45 5.19 15.67
C LEU A 369 -4.02 6.54 16.27
N ARG A 370 -4.84 7.08 17.17
CA ARG A 370 -4.46 8.19 18.06
C ARG A 370 -3.42 7.73 19.08
N PRO A 371 -2.59 8.63 19.64
CA PRO A 371 -1.84 8.33 20.86
C PRO A 371 -2.77 7.80 21.97
N GLY A 372 -2.34 6.73 22.65
CA GLY A 372 -3.14 5.95 23.59
C GLY A 372 -4.23 5.07 22.96
N GLY A 373 -4.32 5.02 21.63
CA GLY A 373 -5.20 4.13 20.88
C GLY A 373 -4.68 2.69 20.84
N ARG A 374 -5.58 1.75 20.62
CA ARG A 374 -5.28 0.31 20.65
C ARG A 374 -5.82 -0.41 19.41
N CYS A 375 -5.06 -1.36 18.88
CA CYS A 375 -5.57 -2.35 17.93
C CYS A 375 -5.51 -3.73 18.59
N VAL A 376 -6.65 -4.39 18.74
CA VAL A 376 -6.72 -5.80 19.14
C VAL A 376 -7.05 -6.64 17.92
N PHE A 377 -6.27 -7.69 17.68
CA PHE A 377 -6.47 -8.51 16.50
C PHE A 377 -6.22 -10.00 16.73
N THR A 378 -6.73 -10.80 15.81
CA THR A 378 -6.24 -12.16 15.60
C THR A 378 -5.68 -12.38 14.20
N SER A 379 -4.71 -13.27 14.12
CA SER A 379 -4.13 -13.77 12.87
C SER A 379 -3.83 -15.26 12.99
N LEU A 380 -3.49 -15.89 11.88
CA LEU A 380 -3.12 -17.30 11.82
C LEU A 380 -1.60 -17.45 11.77
N GLY A 381 -1.09 -18.52 12.37
CA GLY A 381 0.33 -18.87 12.35
C GLY A 381 0.67 -20.06 11.44
N PRO A 382 1.97 -20.33 11.18
CA PRO A 382 2.43 -21.34 10.23
C PRO A 382 1.93 -22.77 10.51
N ASN A 383 1.60 -23.10 11.76
CA ASN A 383 1.11 -24.43 12.14
C ASN A 383 -0.38 -24.64 11.84
N THR A 384 -1.07 -23.63 11.30
CA THR A 384 -2.46 -23.75 10.86
C THR A 384 -2.59 -24.70 9.68
N LEU A 385 -3.57 -25.61 9.79
CA LEU A 385 -3.92 -26.66 8.84
C LEU A 385 -2.72 -27.55 8.48
N LYS A 386 -1.84 -27.84 9.45
CA LYS A 386 -0.66 -28.69 9.26
C LYS A 386 -1.03 -30.10 8.77
N GLU A 387 -2.17 -30.64 9.22
CA GLU A 387 -2.66 -31.96 8.81
C GLU A 387 -3.03 -31.96 7.33
N LEU A 388 -3.75 -30.93 6.88
CA LEU A 388 -4.12 -30.74 5.48
C LEU A 388 -2.89 -30.53 4.60
N ARG A 389 -1.96 -29.67 5.04
CA ARG A 389 -0.70 -29.38 4.34
C ARG A 389 0.13 -30.65 4.16
N SER A 390 0.28 -31.45 5.22
CA SER A 390 1.00 -32.73 5.18
C SER A 390 0.32 -33.74 4.26
N SER A 391 -1.01 -33.80 4.27
CA SER A 391 -1.79 -34.73 3.44
C SER A 391 -1.73 -34.41 1.95
N TRP A 392 -1.67 -33.12 1.58
CA TRP A 392 -1.45 -32.70 0.19
C TRP A 392 -0.02 -32.97 -0.27
N ALA A 393 0.98 -32.71 0.59
CA ALA A 393 2.39 -32.98 0.28
C ALA A 393 2.68 -34.48 0.00
N ALA A 394 1.81 -35.38 0.47
CA ALA A 394 1.91 -36.81 0.17
C ALA A 394 1.46 -37.18 -1.26
N VAL A 395 0.76 -36.29 -1.98
CA VAL A 395 0.19 -36.60 -3.30
C VAL A 395 0.65 -35.70 -4.43
N ASP A 396 1.07 -34.46 -4.15
CA ASP A 396 1.72 -33.59 -5.12
C ASP A 396 2.62 -32.54 -4.43
N GLN A 397 3.28 -31.70 -5.24
CA GLN A 397 4.17 -30.63 -4.77
C GLN A 397 3.54 -29.23 -4.87
N HIS A 398 2.24 -29.12 -5.19
CA HIS A 398 1.60 -27.82 -5.29
C HIS A 398 1.25 -27.28 -3.91
N GLN A 399 1.20 -25.96 -3.79
CA GLN A 399 0.70 -25.33 -2.57
C GLN A 399 -0.82 -25.47 -2.55
N HIS A 400 -1.37 -26.12 -1.53
CA HIS A 400 -2.82 -26.33 -1.33
C HIS A 400 -3.38 -25.63 -0.08
N VAL A 401 -2.51 -25.08 0.76
CA VAL A 401 -2.85 -24.39 2.00
C VAL A 401 -2.14 -23.04 2.02
N ASN A 402 -2.83 -22.00 2.48
CA ASN A 402 -2.23 -20.67 2.61
C ASN A 402 -1.00 -20.69 3.53
N THR A 403 -0.03 -19.84 3.23
CA THR A 403 1.12 -19.61 4.10
C THR A 403 0.78 -18.46 5.04
N PHE A 404 1.14 -18.62 6.31
CA PHE A 404 0.86 -17.64 7.35
C PHE A 404 2.17 -17.20 7.99
N LEU A 405 2.26 -15.93 8.35
CA LEU A 405 3.47 -15.35 8.94
C LEU A 405 3.70 -15.90 10.36
N PRO A 406 4.95 -16.19 10.76
CA PRO A 406 5.26 -16.48 12.16
C PRO A 406 5.11 -15.22 13.02
N ALA A 407 4.81 -15.38 14.32
CA ALA A 407 4.68 -14.25 15.25
C ALA A 407 5.91 -13.33 15.28
N ALA A 408 7.12 -13.89 15.11
CA ALA A 408 8.37 -13.12 15.04
C ALA A 408 8.36 -12.07 13.92
N ALA A 409 7.80 -12.40 12.75
CA ALA A 409 7.72 -11.45 11.63
C ALA A 409 6.76 -10.28 11.94
N LEU A 410 5.67 -10.54 12.68
CA LEU A 410 4.73 -9.49 13.11
C LEU A 410 5.39 -8.54 14.12
N ILE A 411 6.14 -9.11 15.06
CA ILE A 411 6.89 -8.35 16.08
C ILE A 411 7.99 -7.51 15.43
N GLU A 412 8.78 -8.11 14.53
CA GLU A 412 9.84 -7.43 13.80
C GLU A 412 9.30 -6.24 12.98
N ALA A 413 8.21 -6.44 12.25
CA ALA A 413 7.57 -5.37 11.49
C ALA A 413 7.08 -4.22 12.37
N THR A 414 6.58 -4.51 13.58
CA THR A 414 6.17 -3.47 14.52
C THR A 414 7.37 -2.71 15.11
N SER A 415 8.48 -3.41 15.35
CA SER A 415 9.68 -2.83 16.01
C SER A 415 10.32 -1.68 15.24
N GLN A 416 10.01 -1.54 13.95
CA GLN A 416 10.42 -0.42 13.11
C GLN A 416 9.72 0.91 13.46
N HIS A 417 8.68 0.85 14.31
CA HIS A 417 7.90 2.01 14.74
C HIS A 417 8.12 2.28 16.23
N GLY A 418 8.92 3.29 16.56
CA GLY A 418 9.34 3.58 17.94
C GLY A 418 8.21 3.99 18.90
N ASN A 419 7.02 4.30 18.39
CA ASN A 419 5.83 4.66 19.17
C ASN A 419 4.77 3.54 19.23
N LEU A 420 5.08 2.34 18.72
CA LEU A 420 4.19 1.19 18.74
C LEU A 420 4.74 0.08 19.62
N THR A 421 3.88 -0.55 20.40
CA THR A 421 4.20 -1.76 21.16
C THR A 421 3.24 -2.88 20.78
N LEU A 422 3.77 -4.06 20.47
CA LEU A 422 2.96 -5.24 20.11
C LEU A 422 3.22 -6.37 21.10
N ALA A 423 2.16 -6.81 21.78
CA ALA A 423 2.14 -8.07 22.51
C ALA A 423 1.40 -9.12 21.68
N VAL A 424 2.00 -10.30 21.51
CA VAL A 424 1.39 -11.44 20.80
C VAL A 424 1.30 -12.64 21.73
N HIS A 425 0.11 -13.22 21.83
CA HIS A 425 -0.13 -14.47 22.54
C HIS A 425 -0.64 -15.54 21.57
N GLU A 426 -0.04 -16.72 21.61
CA GLU A 426 -0.44 -17.86 20.77
C GLU A 426 -1.43 -18.77 21.51
N GLN A 427 -2.48 -19.19 20.81
CA GLN A 427 -3.40 -20.23 21.26
C GLN A 427 -3.74 -21.17 20.10
N VAL A 428 -3.75 -22.47 20.39
CA VAL A 428 -4.11 -23.51 19.42
C VAL A 428 -5.58 -23.88 19.57
N TYR A 429 -6.31 -23.84 18.46
CA TYR A 429 -7.67 -24.34 18.32
C TYR A 429 -7.64 -25.63 17.53
N ARG A 430 -8.51 -26.58 17.91
CA ARG A 430 -8.63 -27.87 17.24
C ARG A 430 -10.09 -28.09 16.85
N MET A 431 -10.34 -28.11 15.55
CA MET A 431 -11.65 -28.46 15.00
C MET A 431 -11.69 -29.96 14.70
N GLU A 432 -12.87 -30.56 14.80
CA GLU A 432 -13.08 -32.00 14.64
C GLU A 432 -14.13 -32.26 13.56
N TYR A 433 -13.82 -33.19 12.64
CA TYR A 433 -14.68 -33.55 11.51
C TYR A 433 -14.84 -35.05 11.42
N GLY A 434 -15.99 -35.56 10.95
CA GLY A 434 -16.14 -36.98 10.65
C GLY A 434 -15.37 -37.36 9.38
N LYS A 435 -15.36 -36.44 8.41
CA LYS A 435 -14.71 -36.62 7.10
C LYS A 435 -13.97 -35.34 6.70
N VAL A 436 -12.78 -35.49 6.12
CA VAL A 436 -12.00 -34.35 5.58
C VAL A 436 -12.76 -33.55 4.50
N SER A 437 -13.71 -34.17 3.80
CA SER A 437 -14.57 -33.46 2.84
C SER A 437 -15.43 -32.37 3.49
N GLU A 438 -15.77 -32.51 4.77
CA GLU A 438 -16.51 -31.51 5.54
C GLU A 438 -15.65 -30.28 5.78
N LEU A 439 -14.39 -30.47 6.23
CA LEU A 439 -13.39 -29.41 6.34
C LEU A 439 -13.16 -28.68 5.00
N LEU A 440 -12.98 -29.43 3.90
CA LEU A 440 -12.78 -28.83 2.59
C LEU A 440 -13.99 -28.02 2.12
N HIS A 441 -15.20 -28.51 2.41
CA HIS A 441 -16.43 -27.81 2.11
C HIS A 441 -16.53 -26.52 2.93
N GLU A 442 -16.26 -26.58 4.23
CA GLU A 442 -16.24 -25.43 5.14
C GLU A 442 -15.27 -24.35 4.67
N LEU A 443 -14.00 -24.69 4.40
CA LEU A 443 -13.00 -23.75 3.89
C LEU A 443 -13.42 -23.09 2.56
N LYS A 444 -14.06 -23.86 1.67
CA LYS A 444 -14.57 -23.35 0.40
C LYS A 444 -15.75 -22.40 0.61
N THR A 445 -16.72 -22.78 1.45
CA THR A 445 -17.92 -21.98 1.74
C THR A 445 -17.57 -20.68 2.46
N LEU A 446 -16.56 -20.68 3.33
CA LEU A 446 -16.01 -19.47 3.95
C LEU A 446 -15.32 -18.52 2.96
N GLY A 447 -14.96 -18.99 1.77
CA GLY A 447 -14.08 -18.26 0.87
C GLY A 447 -12.59 -18.31 1.26
N ALA A 448 -12.24 -19.04 2.32
CA ALA A 448 -10.89 -19.19 2.86
C ALA A 448 -10.06 -20.33 2.22
N HIS A 449 -10.55 -20.89 1.11
CA HIS A 449 -9.80 -21.86 0.31
C HIS A 449 -8.54 -21.24 -0.31
N ASN A 450 -7.68 -22.09 -0.86
CA ASN A 450 -6.42 -21.66 -1.43
C ASN A 450 -6.60 -20.79 -2.69
N VAL A 451 -6.09 -19.56 -2.59
CA VAL A 451 -6.11 -18.52 -3.63
C VAL A 451 -4.69 -18.10 -4.06
N ASN A 452 -3.65 -18.88 -3.70
CA ASN A 452 -2.28 -18.64 -4.13
C ASN A 452 -2.10 -18.81 -5.66
N ARG A 453 -1.13 -18.08 -6.24
CA ARG A 453 -0.82 -18.16 -7.69
C ARG A 453 -0.24 -19.51 -8.10
N ASN A 454 0.56 -20.15 -7.25
CA ASN A 454 1.12 -21.49 -7.47
C ASN A 454 0.16 -22.64 -7.16
N ARG A 455 -1.15 -22.36 -7.05
CA ARG A 455 -2.16 -23.42 -6.99
C ARG A 455 -2.21 -24.17 -8.33
N PRO A 456 -2.61 -25.46 -8.35
CA PRO A 456 -2.80 -26.17 -9.60
C PRO A 456 -3.77 -25.42 -10.52
N SER A 457 -3.44 -25.31 -11.81
CA SER A 457 -4.37 -24.79 -12.81
C SER A 457 -5.38 -25.88 -13.18
N GLY A 458 -6.66 -25.64 -12.91
CA GLY A 458 -7.76 -26.56 -13.21
C GLY A 458 -8.29 -27.35 -12.01
N LEU A 459 -9.24 -28.26 -12.27
CA LEU A 459 -9.83 -29.11 -11.23
C LEU A 459 -8.82 -30.15 -10.75
N THR A 460 -8.66 -30.29 -9.43
CA THR A 460 -7.84 -31.38 -8.87
C THR A 460 -8.36 -32.72 -9.37
N GLY A 461 -7.48 -33.50 -10.01
CA GLY A 461 -7.84 -34.81 -10.55
C GLY A 461 -8.41 -35.71 -9.45
N ARG A 462 -9.50 -36.43 -9.75
CA ARG A 462 -10.22 -37.28 -8.79
C ARG A 462 -9.30 -38.23 -8.02
N ARG A 463 -8.28 -38.77 -8.68
CA ARG A 463 -7.27 -39.67 -8.09
C ARG A 463 -6.38 -38.97 -7.06
N VAL A 464 -5.98 -37.73 -7.32
CA VAL A 464 -5.16 -36.91 -6.41
C VAL A 464 -5.99 -36.56 -5.17
N LEU A 465 -7.24 -36.11 -5.36
CA LEU A 465 -8.14 -35.81 -4.25
C LEU A 465 -8.38 -37.04 -3.36
N GLN A 466 -8.64 -38.22 -3.96
CA GLN A 466 -8.79 -39.47 -3.21
C GLN A 466 -7.50 -39.86 -2.49
N GLY A 467 -6.34 -39.62 -3.09
CA GLY A 467 -5.04 -39.83 -2.45
C GLY A 467 -4.87 -38.94 -1.21
N MET A 468 -5.17 -37.64 -1.32
CA MET A 468 -5.09 -36.70 -0.20
C MET A 468 -6.05 -37.10 0.91
N MET A 469 -7.28 -37.47 0.58
CA MET A 469 -8.25 -37.92 1.58
C MET A 469 -7.74 -39.15 2.35
N ARG A 470 -7.14 -40.12 1.66
CA ARG A 470 -6.51 -41.30 2.31
C ARG A 470 -5.29 -40.92 3.14
N ALA A 471 -4.48 -39.96 2.70
CA ALA A 471 -3.35 -39.48 3.47
C ALA A 471 -3.82 -38.78 4.76
N TYR A 472 -4.93 -38.04 4.69
CA TYR A 472 -5.51 -37.33 5.84
C TYR A 472 -6.00 -38.30 6.94
N GLU A 473 -6.45 -39.49 6.56
CA GLU A 473 -6.87 -40.54 7.53
C GLU A 473 -5.76 -40.96 8.49
N TYR A 474 -4.49 -40.71 8.17
CA TYR A 474 -3.37 -40.91 9.11
C TYR A 474 -3.54 -40.09 10.41
N TRP A 475 -4.23 -38.94 10.33
CA TRP A 475 -4.48 -38.05 11.46
C TRP A 475 -5.73 -38.43 12.27
N ARG A 476 -6.43 -39.53 11.94
CA ARG A 476 -7.65 -39.93 12.65
C ARG A 476 -7.36 -40.28 14.11
N GLU A 477 -8.15 -39.69 14.99
CA GLU A 477 -8.13 -39.96 16.43
C GLU A 477 -9.52 -40.42 16.86
N GLY A 478 -9.69 -41.72 17.05
CA GLY A 478 -11.01 -42.32 17.28
C GLY A 478 -11.94 -42.12 16.07
N GLU A 479 -13.09 -41.50 16.29
CA GLU A 479 -14.11 -41.26 15.24
C GLU A 479 -13.92 -39.94 14.49
N VAL A 480 -12.94 -39.11 14.87
CA VAL A 480 -12.78 -37.74 14.33
C VAL A 480 -11.45 -37.52 13.63
N LEU A 481 -11.45 -36.57 12.70
CA LEU A 481 -10.29 -36.03 12.02
C LEU A 481 -10.02 -34.61 12.53
N PRO A 482 -8.80 -34.30 13.00
CA PRO A 482 -8.45 -32.97 13.47
C PRO A 482 -8.16 -31.99 12.33
N ALA A 483 -8.45 -30.72 12.58
CA ALA A 483 -7.83 -29.59 11.88
C ALA A 483 -7.29 -28.60 12.91
N THR A 484 -5.97 -28.40 12.92
CA THR A 484 -5.31 -27.50 13.84
C THR A 484 -5.31 -26.07 13.30
N TYR A 485 -5.66 -25.10 14.14
CA TYR A 485 -5.53 -23.66 13.87
C TYR A 485 -4.63 -23.03 14.92
N GLN A 486 -3.48 -22.52 14.50
CA GLN A 486 -2.59 -21.74 15.37
C GLN A 486 -3.04 -20.28 15.28
N VAL A 487 -3.63 -19.77 16.35
CA VAL A 487 -4.19 -18.42 16.39
C VAL A 487 -3.31 -17.53 17.24
N TYR A 488 -2.91 -16.40 16.66
CA TYR A 488 -2.23 -15.33 17.37
C TYR A 488 -3.26 -14.29 17.81
N PHE A 489 -3.20 -13.89 19.08
CA PHE A 489 -3.93 -12.76 19.65
C PHE A 489 -2.94 -11.63 19.85
N GLY A 490 -3.10 -10.56 19.08
CA GLY A 490 -2.26 -9.37 19.12
C GLY A 490 -2.92 -8.22 19.84
N VAL A 491 -2.16 -7.51 20.67
CA VAL A 491 -2.53 -6.21 21.24
C VAL A 491 -1.44 -5.22 20.86
N LEU A 492 -1.78 -4.30 19.97
CA LEU A 492 -0.94 -3.20 19.53
C LEU A 492 -1.39 -1.92 20.23
N GLU A 493 -0.46 -1.20 20.84
CA GLU A 493 -0.73 0.10 21.47
C GLU A 493 0.16 1.18 20.86
N LYS A 494 -0.39 2.38 20.71
CA LYS A 494 0.36 3.57 20.28
C LYS A 494 0.61 4.46 21.49
N THR A 495 1.87 4.74 21.79
CA THR A 495 2.27 5.62 22.90
C THR A 495 2.16 7.09 22.53
#